data_AF-A0A183KUL1-F1
#
_entry.id   AF-A0A183KUL1-F1
#
_cell.length_a   1.000
_cell.length_b   1.000
_cell.length_c   1.000
_cell.angle_alpha   90.00
_cell.angle_beta   90.00
_cell.angle_gamma   90.00
#
_symmetry.space_group_name_H-M   'P 1'
#
loop_
_entity.id
_entity.type
_entity.pdbx_description
1 polymer ?
#
loop_
_entity_poly.entity_id
_entity_poly.type
_entity_poly.pdbx_seq_one_letter_code
_entity_poly.pdbx_strand_id
1 'polypeptide(L)'
;MCTPEKIVNIIRNSYDGLQSKVVHGGQLTNEYQVRIEVRQDCIVSPFLFLLVVDWIMKTSTSEGKHGIQWTSQNQLKDLDFADHLALLSHTHDQMQIKTASVAAVSASIGLNIHKRKTKVLKFNTENSNPMTLDGQTLEDVESFTYMGSIIDEQGGSDADIKVRIGKARTALLQLKNIWNSKQLSTNIKVRIFDTNVKAVLLYGSETW
;
A
#
# COMPACT_ATOMS: atom_id res chain seq x y z
N MET A 1 4.14 10.94 -24.14
CA MET A 1 3.03 10.41 -24.96
C MET A 1 1.81 11.27 -24.66
N CYS A 2 1.18 11.88 -25.66
CA CYS A 2 0.02 12.76 -25.41
C CYS A 2 -1.26 11.92 -25.34
N THR A 3 -2.01 12.03 -24.26
CA THR A 3 -3.34 11.41 -24.10
C THR A 3 -4.33 12.09 -25.05
N PRO A 4 -5.11 11.36 -25.87
CA PRO A 4 -6.11 11.96 -26.74
C PRO A 4 -7.10 12.84 -26.00
N GLU A 5 -7.35 14.05 -26.50
CA GLU A 5 -8.24 15.04 -25.87
C GLU A 5 -9.65 14.48 -25.62
N LYS A 6 -10.16 13.64 -26.53
CA LYS A 6 -11.44 12.96 -26.37
C LYS A 6 -11.52 12.14 -25.07
N ILE A 7 -10.44 11.43 -24.71
CA ILE A 7 -10.39 10.64 -23.47
C ILE A 7 -10.39 11.56 -22.26
N VAL A 8 -9.60 12.63 -22.31
CA VAL A 8 -9.56 13.66 -21.25
C VAL A 8 -10.94 14.28 -21.04
N ASN A 9 -11.65 14.60 -22.12
CA ASN A 9 -12.99 15.18 -22.06
C ASN A 9 -14.02 14.20 -21.48
N ILE A 10 -13.95 12.91 -21.85
CA ILE A 10 -14.84 11.88 -21.27
C ILE A 10 -14.62 11.78 -19.76
N ILE A 11 -13.37 11.72 -19.32
CA ILE A 11 -13.03 11.65 -17.89
C ILE A 11 -13.50 12.92 -17.19
N ARG A 12 -13.18 14.11 -17.71
CA ARG A 12 -13.59 15.39 -17.12
C ARG A 12 -15.10 15.49 -16.97
N ASN A 13 -15.85 15.17 -18.03
CA ASN A 13 -17.32 15.18 -17.99
C ASN A 13 -17.90 14.16 -17.00
N SER A 14 -17.15 13.12 -16.65
CA SER A 14 -17.55 12.18 -15.60
C SER A 14 -17.32 12.71 -14.18
N TYR A 15 -16.69 13.87 -13.98
CA TYR A 15 -16.54 14.49 -12.65
C TYR A 15 -17.19 15.88 -12.58
N ASP A 16 -17.24 16.61 -13.69
CA ASP A 16 -17.82 17.95 -13.76
C ASP A 16 -19.30 17.95 -13.33
N GLY A 17 -19.63 18.81 -12.37
CA GLY A 17 -21.01 18.99 -11.89
C GLY A 17 -21.61 17.78 -11.18
N LEU A 18 -20.79 16.80 -10.76
CA LEU A 18 -21.28 15.59 -10.11
C LEU A 18 -22.03 15.90 -8.82
N GLN A 19 -23.24 15.35 -8.71
CA GLN A 19 -24.05 15.36 -7.50
C GLN A 19 -24.30 13.92 -7.04
N SER A 20 -24.28 13.73 -5.72
CA SER A 20 -24.49 12.43 -5.08
C SER A 20 -25.56 12.51 -4.00
N LYS A 21 -26.14 11.35 -3.68
CA LYS A 21 -27.01 11.11 -2.53
C LYS A 21 -26.57 9.83 -1.85
N VAL A 22 -26.72 9.76 -0.54
CA VAL A 22 -26.41 8.56 0.25
C VAL A 22 -27.73 7.96 0.76
N VAL A 23 -27.81 6.63 0.77
CA VAL A 23 -28.90 5.92 1.46
C VAL A 23 -28.42 5.65 2.88
N HIS A 24 -29.12 6.17 3.88
CA HIS A 24 -28.85 5.90 5.29
C HIS A 24 -30.16 5.54 6.01
N GLY A 25 -30.22 4.35 6.61
CA GLY A 25 -31.43 3.86 7.27
C GLY A 25 -32.64 3.70 6.34
N GLY A 26 -32.41 3.39 5.06
CA GLY A 26 -33.47 3.27 4.04
C GLY A 26 -34.02 4.60 3.52
N GLN A 27 -33.49 5.74 3.98
CA GLN A 27 -33.85 7.06 3.48
C GLN A 27 -32.72 7.67 2.65
N LEU A 28 -33.11 8.42 1.62
CA LEU A 28 -32.20 9.15 0.74
C LEU A 28 -31.82 10.49 1.40
N THR A 29 -30.53 10.84 1.42
CA THR A 29 -30.11 12.19 1.80
C THR A 29 -30.44 13.20 0.70
N ASN A 30 -30.37 14.49 1.04
CA ASN A 30 -30.36 15.56 0.05
C ASN A 30 -29.16 15.43 -0.91
N GLU A 31 -29.29 16.04 -2.09
CA GLU A 31 -28.20 16.14 -3.06
C GLU A 31 -27.08 16.99 -2.50
N TYR A 32 -25.86 16.52 -2.67
CA TYR A 32 -24.66 17.31 -2.44
C TYR A 32 -23.72 17.18 -3.63
N GLN A 33 -23.00 18.26 -3.90
CA GLN A 33 -22.01 18.28 -4.98
C GLN A 33 -20.75 17.54 -4.54
N VAL A 34 -20.31 16.58 -5.34
CA VAL A 34 -19.01 15.93 -5.17
C VAL A 34 -17.95 16.85 -5.78
N ARG A 35 -17.12 17.45 -4.92
CA ARG A 35 -16.09 18.43 -5.33
C ARG A 35 -14.67 17.88 -5.28
N ILE A 36 -14.48 16.84 -4.48
CA ILE A 36 -13.21 16.19 -4.20
C ILE A 36 -13.43 14.69 -4.30
N GLU A 37 -12.33 13.95 -4.47
CA GLU A 37 -12.28 12.48 -4.50
C GLU A 37 -12.61 11.83 -5.85
N VAL A 38 -12.08 10.62 -6.01
CA VAL A 38 -12.42 9.71 -7.11
C VAL A 38 -13.65 8.90 -6.72
N ARG A 39 -14.47 8.51 -7.70
CA ARG A 39 -15.69 7.71 -7.43
C ARG A 39 -15.28 6.29 -7.01
N GLN A 40 -15.62 5.89 -5.79
CA GLN A 40 -15.47 4.49 -5.38
C GLN A 40 -16.28 3.57 -6.32
N ASP A 41 -15.77 2.36 -6.55
CA ASP A 41 -16.33 1.34 -7.46
C ASP A 41 -16.36 1.70 -8.96
N CYS A 42 -15.82 2.86 -9.36
CA CYS A 42 -15.62 3.19 -10.76
C CYS A 42 -14.35 2.50 -11.29
N ILE A 43 -14.47 1.76 -12.39
CA ILE A 43 -13.35 1.02 -13.04
C ILE A 43 -12.15 1.94 -13.36
N VAL A 44 -12.41 3.21 -13.67
CA VAL A 44 -11.36 4.18 -14.06
C VAL A 44 -10.70 4.85 -12.85
N SER A 45 -11.38 4.88 -11.70
CA SER A 45 -10.91 5.62 -10.52
C SER A 45 -9.60 5.09 -9.92
N PRO A 46 -9.37 3.76 -9.78
CA PRO A 46 -8.08 3.23 -9.36
C PRO A 46 -6.93 3.66 -10.28
N PHE A 47 -7.15 3.66 -11.60
CA PHE A 47 -6.12 4.08 -12.56
C PHE A 47 -5.80 5.57 -12.44
N LEU A 48 -6.82 6.43 -12.31
CA LEU A 48 -6.60 7.87 -12.11
C LEU A 48 -5.85 8.16 -10.81
N PHE A 49 -6.17 7.43 -9.75
CA PHE A 49 -5.47 7.54 -8.48
C PHE A 49 -3.99 7.15 -8.62
N LEU A 50 -3.69 6.04 -9.30
CA LEU A 50 -2.30 5.64 -9.59
C LEU A 50 -1.54 6.68 -10.41
N LEU A 51 -2.16 7.32 -11.40
CA LEU A 51 -1.53 8.41 -12.14
C LEU A 51 -1.18 9.60 -11.26
N VAL A 52 -2.04 9.93 -10.29
CA VAL A 52 -1.80 10.99 -9.32
C VAL A 52 -0.64 10.63 -8.39
N VAL A 53 -0.59 9.39 -7.88
CA VAL A 53 0.52 8.90 -7.04
C VAL A 53 1.84 8.89 -7.82
N ASP A 54 1.87 8.38 -9.04
CA ASP A 54 3.06 8.39 -9.91
C ASP A 54 3.55 9.82 -10.17
N TRP A 55 2.63 10.77 -10.40
CA TRP A 55 2.98 12.18 -10.54
C TRP A 55 3.56 12.75 -9.25
N ILE A 56 2.95 12.50 -8.09
CA ILE A 56 3.48 12.92 -6.77
C ILE A 56 4.90 12.38 -6.60
N MET A 57 5.13 11.10 -6.88
CA MET A 57 6.44 10.47 -6.69
C MET A 57 7.49 11.03 -7.64
N LYS A 58 7.14 11.25 -8.90
CA LYS A 58 8.04 11.89 -9.87
C LYS A 58 8.40 13.31 -9.47
N THR A 59 7.43 14.11 -9.05
CA THR A 59 7.65 15.50 -8.64
C THR A 59 8.41 15.59 -7.31
N SER A 60 8.13 14.70 -6.37
CA SER A 60 8.75 14.74 -5.04
C SER A 60 10.18 14.19 -5.01
N THR A 61 10.53 13.33 -5.97
CA THR A 61 11.82 12.61 -6.00
C THR A 61 12.67 12.91 -7.23
N SER A 62 12.27 13.88 -8.07
CA SER A 62 13.04 14.29 -9.26
C SER A 62 14.38 14.90 -8.90
N GLU A 63 14.46 15.59 -7.76
CA GLU A 63 15.68 16.24 -7.30
C GLU A 63 16.48 15.30 -6.39
N GLY A 64 17.57 14.76 -6.94
CA GLY A 64 18.56 13.99 -6.19
C GLY A 64 18.40 12.46 -6.22
N LYS A 65 19.53 11.79 -5.96
CA LYS A 65 19.67 10.33 -5.90
C LYS A 65 19.47 9.83 -4.47
N HIS A 66 18.27 10.07 -3.93
CA HIS A 66 17.91 9.78 -2.54
C HIS A 66 17.30 8.38 -2.34
N GLY A 67 17.45 7.46 -3.30
CA GLY A 67 16.99 6.07 -3.18
C GLY A 67 18.07 5.13 -2.65
N ILE A 68 17.69 3.90 -2.32
CA ILE A 68 18.63 2.81 -2.03
C ILE A 68 19.22 2.32 -3.35
N GLN A 69 20.54 2.15 -3.41
CA GLN A 69 21.18 1.65 -4.62
C GLN A 69 20.79 0.19 -4.88
N TRP A 70 20.14 -0.07 -6.02
CA TRP A 70 19.71 -1.40 -6.44
C TRP A 70 20.71 -2.02 -7.42
N THR A 71 21.21 -1.22 -8.37
CA THR A 71 22.30 -1.62 -9.28
C THR A 71 23.32 -0.49 -9.40
N SER A 72 24.39 -0.69 -10.17
CA SER A 72 25.38 0.36 -10.47
C SER A 72 24.75 1.62 -11.08
N GLN A 73 23.61 1.49 -11.76
CA GLN A 73 22.94 2.58 -12.47
C GLN A 73 21.58 2.97 -11.88
N ASN A 74 20.93 2.09 -11.13
CA ASN A 74 19.56 2.29 -10.66
C ASN A 74 19.47 2.37 -9.13
N GLN A 75 18.52 3.18 -8.66
CA GLN A 75 18.13 3.26 -7.26
C GLN A 75 16.65 2.93 -7.12
N LEU A 76 16.30 2.22 -6.05
CA LEU A 76 14.93 2.02 -5.61
C LEU A 76 14.58 3.15 -4.64
N LYS A 77 13.59 3.97 -5.02
CA LYS A 77 13.22 5.18 -4.26
C LYS A 77 12.00 4.97 -3.36
N ASP A 78 11.12 4.07 -3.75
CA ASP A 78 9.82 3.84 -3.15
C ASP A 78 9.20 2.51 -3.61
N LEU A 79 8.16 2.10 -2.89
CA LEU A 79 7.21 1.07 -3.27
C LEU A 79 5.80 1.62 -2.98
N ASP A 80 4.90 1.56 -3.94
CA ASP A 80 3.55 2.07 -3.81
C ASP A 80 2.49 0.99 -4.12
N PHE A 81 1.45 0.95 -3.32
CA PHE A 81 0.27 0.14 -3.57
C PHE A 81 -0.98 0.86 -3.07
N ALA A 82 -1.80 1.32 -4.03
CA ALA A 82 -2.94 2.17 -3.73
C ALA A 82 -2.51 3.35 -2.83
N ASP A 83 -3.13 3.51 -1.66
CA ASP A 83 -2.85 4.58 -0.70
C ASP A 83 -1.61 4.31 0.19
N HIS A 84 -1.01 3.13 0.10
CA HIS A 84 0.17 2.76 0.89
C HIS A 84 1.45 3.07 0.12
N LEU A 85 2.28 3.95 0.69
CA LEU A 85 3.56 4.34 0.12
C LEU A 85 4.68 4.02 1.12
N ALA A 86 5.67 3.25 0.68
CA ALA A 86 6.91 3.01 1.41
C ALA A 86 8.05 3.80 0.74
N LEU A 87 8.66 4.72 1.49
CA LEU A 87 9.78 5.54 1.01
C LEU A 87 11.10 4.94 1.47
N LEU A 88 12.04 4.76 0.53
CA LEU A 88 13.30 4.05 0.78
C LEU A 88 14.48 5.01 0.57
N SER A 89 15.32 5.21 1.58
CA SER A 89 16.47 6.13 1.50
C SER A 89 17.67 5.56 2.24
N HIS A 90 18.89 5.95 1.84
CA HIS A 90 20.12 5.43 2.44
C HIS A 90 20.52 6.17 3.72
N THR A 91 20.17 7.46 3.84
CA THR A 91 20.48 8.27 5.03
C THR A 91 19.23 8.86 5.65
N HIS A 92 19.31 9.18 6.94
CA HIS A 92 18.25 9.86 7.69
C HIS A 92 17.86 11.20 7.04
N ASP A 93 18.84 12.04 6.69
CA ASP A 93 18.59 13.34 6.03
C ASP A 93 17.84 13.18 4.71
N GLN A 94 18.21 12.19 3.89
CA GLN A 94 17.53 11.89 2.64
C GLN A 94 16.08 11.45 2.88
N MET A 95 15.85 10.63 3.90
CA MET A 95 14.50 10.20 4.28
C MET A 95 13.65 11.38 4.76
N GLN A 96 14.22 12.29 5.55
CA GLN A 96 13.55 13.49 6.05
C GLN A 96 13.17 14.45 4.91
N ILE A 97 14.10 14.73 3.98
CA ILE A 97 13.84 15.54 2.79
C ILE A 97 12.75 14.91 1.92
N LYS A 98 12.85 13.60 1.65
CA LYS A 98 11.90 12.89 0.80
C LYS A 98 10.49 12.89 1.41
N THR A 99 10.39 12.64 2.71
CA THR A 99 9.10 12.63 3.44
C THR A 99 8.45 14.01 3.42
N ALA A 100 9.22 15.08 3.66
CA ALA A 100 8.72 16.45 3.59
C ALA A 100 8.28 16.84 2.17
N SER A 101 9.05 16.43 1.15
CA SER A 101 8.73 16.68 -0.26
C SER A 101 7.41 16.01 -0.67
N VAL A 102 7.26 14.72 -0.37
CA VAL A 102 6.02 13.97 -0.65
C VAL A 102 4.83 14.58 0.06
N ALA A 103 4.99 15.01 1.32
CA ALA A 103 3.94 15.68 2.06
C ALA A 103 3.51 17.00 1.42
N ALA A 104 4.47 17.85 1.03
CA ALA A 104 4.21 19.14 0.42
C ALA A 104 3.50 19.00 -0.94
N VAL A 105 3.99 18.09 -1.81
CA VAL A 105 3.38 17.83 -3.12
C VAL A 105 1.98 17.23 -2.97
N SER A 106 1.80 16.28 -2.05
CA SER A 106 0.47 15.69 -1.77
C SER A 106 -0.52 16.76 -1.31
N ALA A 107 -0.11 17.62 -0.36
CA ALA A 107 -0.95 18.69 0.16
C ALA A 107 -1.35 19.70 -0.93
N SER A 108 -0.47 19.97 -1.91
CA SER A 108 -0.76 20.89 -3.02
C SER A 108 -1.93 20.48 -3.90
N ILE A 109 -2.27 19.19 -3.92
CA ILE A 109 -3.40 18.61 -4.66
C ILE A 109 -4.52 18.12 -3.73
N GLY A 110 -4.48 18.48 -2.45
CA GLY A 110 -5.52 18.16 -1.46
C GLY A 110 -5.43 16.76 -0.85
N LEU A 111 -4.33 16.04 -1.03
CA LEU A 111 -4.07 14.77 -0.35
C LEU A 111 -3.32 15.00 0.97
N ASN A 112 -3.68 14.24 2.01
CA ASN A 112 -3.09 14.36 3.33
C ASN A 112 -2.39 13.07 3.75
N ILE A 113 -1.16 13.18 4.24
CA ILE A 113 -0.45 12.04 4.84
C ILE A 113 -1.02 11.78 6.24
N HIS A 114 -1.44 10.54 6.48
CA HIS A 114 -1.95 10.12 7.78
C HIS A 114 -0.81 9.88 8.78
N LYS A 115 -0.30 10.94 9.39
CA LYS A 115 0.87 10.96 10.31
C LYS A 115 0.90 9.83 11.34
N ARG A 116 -0.23 9.54 11.99
CA ARG A 116 -0.30 8.46 13.02
C ARG A 116 -0.11 7.04 12.46
N LYS A 117 -0.41 6.83 11.18
CA LYS A 117 -0.26 5.54 10.47
C LYS A 117 1.11 5.44 9.81
N THR A 118 1.74 6.57 9.49
CA THR A 118 3.11 6.62 8.99
C THR A 118 4.08 6.17 10.08
N LYS A 119 4.88 5.15 9.76
CA LYS A 119 5.91 4.59 10.64
C LYS A 119 7.28 4.74 9.98
N VAL A 120 8.33 4.71 10.79
CA VAL A 120 9.71 4.71 10.33
C VAL A 120 10.36 3.40 10.79
N LEU A 121 10.78 2.58 9.83
CA LEU A 121 11.63 1.43 10.09
C LEU A 121 13.07 1.81 9.75
N LYS A 122 13.99 1.53 10.67
CA LYS A 122 15.42 1.77 10.50
C LYS A 122 16.11 0.40 10.42
N PHE A 123 17.04 0.25 9.47
CA PHE A 123 17.77 -0.99 9.23
C PHE A 123 19.27 -0.72 9.28
N ASN A 124 20.03 -1.56 9.98
CA ASN A 124 21.49 -1.49 10.07
C ASN A 124 22.04 -0.09 10.43
N THR A 125 21.38 0.62 11.34
CA THR A 125 21.81 1.95 11.76
C THR A 125 21.60 2.16 13.25
N GLU A 126 22.57 2.80 13.91
CA GLU A 126 22.46 3.24 15.31
C GLU A 126 21.81 4.64 15.43
N ASN A 127 21.37 5.22 14.31
CA ASN A 127 20.82 6.58 14.29
C ASN A 127 19.44 6.64 14.97
N SER A 128 19.41 7.24 16.15
CA SER A 128 18.20 7.45 16.96
C SER A 128 17.53 8.81 16.71
N ASN A 129 17.98 9.59 15.73
CA ASN A 129 17.36 10.88 15.43
C ASN A 129 15.90 10.68 15.01
N PRO A 130 14.97 11.46 15.58
CA PRO A 130 13.57 11.35 15.24
C PRO A 130 13.32 11.86 13.82
N MET A 131 12.40 11.20 13.12
CA MET A 131 11.81 11.71 11.89
C MET A 131 10.61 12.57 12.25
N THR A 132 10.46 13.72 11.59
CA THR A 132 9.33 14.63 11.86
C THR A 132 8.55 14.95 10.59
N LEU A 133 7.24 15.18 10.73
CA LEU A 133 6.37 15.63 9.67
C LEU A 133 5.41 16.70 10.20
N ASP A 134 5.53 17.92 9.70
CA ASP A 134 4.84 19.13 10.19
C ASP A 134 4.94 19.30 11.72
N GLY A 135 6.15 19.12 12.26
CA GLY A 135 6.42 19.24 13.70
C GLY A 135 5.93 18.08 14.57
N GLN A 136 5.31 17.04 14.00
CA GLN A 136 4.98 15.81 14.72
C GLN A 136 6.06 14.76 14.49
N THR A 137 6.56 14.15 15.56
CA THR A 137 7.47 13.00 15.49
C THR A 137 6.72 11.77 14.97
N LEU A 138 7.28 11.12 13.95
CA LEU A 138 6.78 9.84 13.44
C LEU A 138 7.26 8.71 14.35
N GLU A 139 6.45 7.66 14.47
CA GLU A 139 6.78 6.51 15.32
C GLU A 139 7.85 5.63 14.66
N ASP A 140 8.97 5.45 15.36
CA ASP A 140 9.97 4.44 15.03
C ASP A 140 9.45 3.06 15.45
N VAL A 141 9.54 2.08 14.55
CA VAL A 141 9.10 0.70 14.78
C VAL A 141 10.22 -0.28 14.47
N GLU A 142 10.28 -1.39 15.20
CA GLU A 142 11.23 -2.49 14.96
C GLU A 142 10.72 -3.45 13.88
N SER A 143 9.40 -3.48 13.64
CA SER A 143 8.79 -4.24 12.56
C SER A 143 7.49 -3.61 12.09
N PHE A 144 7.15 -3.82 10.82
CA PHE A 144 5.86 -3.43 10.27
C PHE A 144 5.35 -4.45 9.25
N THR A 145 4.03 -4.52 9.09
CA THR A 145 3.40 -5.35 8.06
C THR A 145 3.13 -4.51 6.82
N TYR A 146 3.78 -4.85 5.71
CA TYR A 146 3.53 -4.26 4.39
C TYR A 146 2.92 -5.30 3.46
N MET A 147 1.72 -5.02 2.95
CA MET A 147 0.98 -5.91 2.03
C MET A 147 0.82 -7.37 2.52
N GLY A 148 0.84 -7.57 3.84
CA GLY A 148 0.70 -8.88 4.48
C GLY A 148 2.02 -9.58 4.82
N SER A 149 3.15 -9.02 4.39
CA SER A 149 4.50 -9.47 4.73
C SER A 149 5.08 -8.66 5.88
N ILE A 150 5.75 -9.32 6.82
CA ILE A 150 6.47 -8.67 7.91
C ILE A 150 7.85 -8.26 7.43
N ILE A 151 8.17 -6.99 7.65
CA ILE A 151 9.51 -6.43 7.45
C ILE A 151 9.98 -5.97 8.82
N ASP A 152 11.12 -6.49 9.27
CA ASP A 152 11.72 -6.14 10.55
C ASP A 152 13.09 -5.46 10.37
N GLU A 153 13.58 -4.86 11.46
CA GLU A 153 14.87 -4.18 11.54
C GLU A 153 16.08 -5.10 11.36
N GLN A 154 15.88 -6.42 11.37
CA GLN A 154 16.94 -7.40 11.11
C GLN A 154 17.06 -7.67 9.60
N GLY A 155 16.10 -7.20 8.78
CA GLY A 155 16.11 -7.33 7.33
C GLY A 155 16.02 -8.77 6.84
N GLY A 156 15.87 -9.70 7.78
CA GLY A 156 15.63 -11.10 7.54
C GLY A 156 14.15 -11.36 7.34
N SER A 157 13.86 -12.61 7.03
CA SER A 157 12.54 -13.00 6.58
C SER A 157 11.94 -14.07 7.52
N ASP A 158 12.73 -14.59 8.45
CA ASP A 158 12.35 -15.57 9.47
C ASP A 158 11.05 -15.22 10.21
N ALA A 159 10.87 -13.96 10.61
CA ALA A 159 9.66 -13.50 11.29
C ALA A 159 8.42 -13.67 10.40
N ASP A 160 8.51 -13.28 9.13
CA ASP A 160 7.43 -13.42 8.17
C ASP A 160 7.11 -14.89 7.85
N ILE A 161 8.14 -15.72 7.59
CA ILE A 161 7.95 -17.17 7.40
C ILE A 161 7.21 -17.77 8.60
N LYS A 162 7.61 -17.41 9.81
CA LYS A 162 7.03 -17.98 11.03
C LYS A 162 5.55 -17.60 11.16
N VAL A 163 5.20 -16.37 10.81
CA VAL A 163 3.81 -15.92 10.81
C VAL A 163 3.00 -16.61 9.70
N ARG A 164 3.54 -16.77 8.49
CA ARG A 164 2.87 -17.50 7.39
C ARG A 164 2.64 -18.96 7.72
N ILE A 165 3.62 -19.63 8.33
CA ILE A 165 3.47 -21.01 8.84
C ILE A 165 2.35 -21.06 9.90
N GLY A 166 2.32 -20.09 10.83
CA GLY A 166 1.26 -19.98 11.82
C GLY A 166 -0.13 -19.86 11.20
N LYS A 167 -0.30 -18.94 10.24
CA LYS A 167 -1.56 -18.74 9.50
C LYS A 167 -1.99 -20.00 8.74
N ALA A 168 -1.05 -20.66 8.05
CA ALA A 168 -1.32 -21.90 7.33
C ALA A 168 -1.76 -23.04 8.26
N ARG A 169 -1.12 -23.17 9.44
CA ARG A 169 -1.55 -24.13 10.48
C ARG A 169 -2.96 -23.82 10.97
N THR A 170 -3.30 -22.55 11.20
CA THR A 170 -4.66 -22.16 11.59
C THR A 170 -5.67 -22.50 10.50
N ALA A 171 -5.39 -22.21 9.23
CA ALA A 171 -6.26 -22.58 8.10
C ALA A 171 -6.46 -24.10 8.00
N LEU A 172 -5.39 -24.87 8.20
CA LEU A 172 -5.46 -26.34 8.24
C LEU A 172 -6.37 -26.82 9.38
N LEU A 173 -6.25 -26.24 10.58
CA LEU A 173 -7.09 -26.62 11.74
C LEU A 173 -8.57 -26.22 11.55
N GLN A 174 -8.84 -25.06 10.97
CA GLN A 174 -10.21 -24.60 10.69
C GLN A 174 -10.94 -25.55 9.74
N LEU A 175 -10.23 -26.19 8.81
CA LEU A 175 -10.78 -27.14 7.84
C LEU A 175 -10.82 -28.59 8.36
N LYS A 176 -10.66 -28.83 9.66
CA LYS A 176 -10.67 -30.18 10.29
C LYS A 176 -11.84 -31.06 9.85
N ASN A 177 -13.04 -30.48 9.72
CA ASN A 177 -14.23 -31.23 9.30
C ASN A 177 -14.14 -31.73 7.84
N ILE A 178 -13.50 -30.96 6.96
CA ILE A 178 -13.24 -31.35 5.57
C ILE A 178 -12.27 -32.52 5.54
N TRP A 179 -11.19 -32.46 6.33
CA TRP A 179 -10.18 -33.53 6.40
C TRP A 179 -10.77 -34.83 6.93
N ASN A 180 -11.65 -34.75 7.93
CA ASN A 180 -12.32 -35.89 8.55
C ASN A 180 -13.51 -36.44 7.74
N SER A 181 -14.03 -35.68 6.77
CA SER A 181 -15.19 -36.09 6.00
C SER A 181 -14.90 -37.32 5.15
N LYS A 182 -15.71 -38.38 5.29
CA LYS A 182 -15.66 -39.57 4.42
C LYS A 182 -16.37 -39.36 3.08
N GLN A 183 -17.17 -38.31 2.95
CA GLN A 183 -17.93 -38.00 1.73
C GLN A 183 -17.05 -37.36 0.64
N LEU A 184 -15.94 -36.73 1.02
CA LEU A 184 -15.03 -36.07 0.10
C LEU A 184 -13.90 -37.02 -0.31
N SER A 185 -13.65 -37.10 -1.61
CA SER A 185 -12.50 -37.85 -2.14
C SER A 185 -11.18 -37.19 -1.75
N THR A 186 -10.11 -37.98 -1.70
CA THR A 186 -8.75 -37.48 -1.43
C THR A 186 -8.36 -36.38 -2.42
N ASN A 187 -8.69 -36.54 -3.71
CA ASN A 187 -8.38 -35.54 -4.73
C ASN A 187 -9.04 -34.18 -4.46
N ILE A 188 -10.29 -34.17 -3.99
CA ILE A 188 -10.96 -32.91 -3.61
C ILE A 188 -10.29 -32.28 -2.39
N LYS A 189 -9.95 -33.09 -1.37
CA LYS A 189 -9.24 -32.59 -0.18
C LYS A 189 -7.88 -31.98 -0.51
N VAL A 190 -7.12 -32.60 -1.42
CA VAL A 190 -5.84 -32.05 -1.90
C VAL A 190 -6.06 -30.71 -2.59
N ARG A 191 -7.05 -30.59 -3.48
CA ARG A 191 -7.37 -29.29 -4.12
C ARG A 191 -7.76 -28.22 -3.10
N ILE A 192 -8.52 -28.57 -2.05
CA ILE A 192 -8.87 -27.63 -0.98
C ILE A 192 -7.62 -27.22 -0.20
N PHE A 193 -6.72 -28.15 0.10
CA PHE A 193 -5.44 -27.85 0.73
C PHE A 193 -4.60 -26.89 -0.12
N ASP A 194 -4.45 -27.15 -1.42
CA ASP A 194 -3.67 -26.31 -2.32
C ASP A 194 -4.23 -24.88 -2.42
N THR A 195 -5.56 -24.76 -2.50
CA THR A 195 -6.24 -23.46 -2.67
C THR A 195 -6.38 -22.65 -1.38
N ASN A 196 -6.37 -23.27 -0.20
CA ASN A 196 -6.64 -22.57 1.06
C ASN A 196 -5.46 -22.58 2.04
N VAL A 197 -4.75 -23.70 2.17
CA VAL A 197 -3.64 -23.83 3.13
C VAL A 197 -2.32 -23.46 2.46
N LYS A 198 -2.02 -24.07 1.31
CA LYS A 198 -0.80 -23.79 0.56
C LYS A 198 -0.79 -22.37 0.01
N ALA A 199 -1.92 -21.86 -0.46
CA ALA A 199 -2.06 -20.47 -0.87
C ALA A 199 -1.70 -19.48 0.26
N VAL A 200 -2.18 -19.71 1.50
CA VAL A 200 -1.83 -18.87 2.66
C VAL A 200 -0.35 -18.99 3.03
N LEU A 201 0.21 -20.20 2.96
CA LEU A 201 1.62 -20.43 3.25
C LEU A 201 2.53 -19.71 2.24
N LEU A 202 2.18 -19.74 0.96
CA LEU A 202 2.98 -19.19 -0.14
C LEU A 202 2.65 -17.75 -0.48
N TYR A 203 1.60 -17.16 0.12
CA TYR A 203 1.28 -15.76 -0.11
C TYR A 203 2.48 -14.87 0.26
N GLY A 204 2.95 -14.06 -0.69
CA GLY A 204 4.12 -13.21 -0.52
C GLY A 204 5.47 -13.93 -0.53
N SER A 205 5.54 -15.23 -0.88
CA SER A 205 6.84 -15.93 -0.99
C SER A 205 7.66 -15.54 -2.22
N GLU A 206 7.05 -14.84 -3.18
CA GLU A 206 7.73 -14.40 -4.42
C GLU A 206 8.68 -13.22 -4.19
N THR A 207 8.58 -12.54 -3.05
CA THR A 207 9.40 -11.37 -2.69
C THR A 207 10.70 -11.76 -1.95
N TRP A 208 11.13 -13.02 -2.08
CA TRP A 208 12.20 -13.66 -1.30
C TRP A 208 13.35 -14.11 -2.18
#